data_AF-A0A7I8MPU8-F1
#
_entry.id   AF-A0A7I8MPU8-F1
#
_cell.length_a   1.000
_cell.length_b   1.000
_cell.length_c   1.000
_cell.angle_alpha   90.00
_cell.angle_beta   90.00
_cell.angle_gamma   90.00
#
_symmetry.space_group_name_H-M   'P 1'
#
loop_
_entity.id
_entity.type
_entity.pdbx_description
1 polymer ?
#
loop_
_entity_poly.entity_id
_entity_poly.type
_entity_poly.pdbx_seq_one_letter_code
_entity_poly.pdbx_strand_id
1 'polypeptide(L)'
;MWDCYRLGKFHGIPYKFANPDPIDQNHYPFLGLDYGQVPTIEHQTWISWMVRLANAAELNGKSMEFLLFTGPLIWGGQSEFWPADIPEAWNKLKTELNYDETIADIQKNPEKYDACWQESQKRQMASGHGGVPNMCFRGEPFFGQDRFDVLFWRLRQNGLTMRDEPIWPHVTKPIRWPDGI
;
A
#
# COMPACT_ATOMS: atom_id res chain seq x y z
N MET A 1 -10.13 14.52 2.34
CA MET A 1 -10.93 13.48 3.01
C MET A 1 -12.28 13.21 2.33
N TRP A 2 -13.06 14.22 1.93
CA TRP A 2 -14.40 14.00 1.34
C TRP A 2 -14.36 13.18 0.03
N ASP A 3 -13.33 13.38 -0.79
CA ASP A 3 -13.23 12.67 -2.06
C ASP A 3 -12.92 11.18 -1.89
N CYS A 4 -12.05 10.82 -0.95
CA CYS A 4 -11.71 9.43 -0.63
C CYS A 4 -12.95 8.60 -0.30
N TYR A 5 -13.88 9.16 0.48
CA TYR A 5 -15.14 8.49 0.82
C TYR A 5 -16.07 8.30 -0.40
N ARG A 6 -16.16 9.31 -1.28
CA ARG A 6 -16.91 9.20 -2.54
C ARG A 6 -16.29 8.15 -3.47
N LEU A 7 -14.97 8.13 -3.58
CA LEU A 7 -14.22 7.16 -4.38
C LEU A 7 -14.39 5.74 -3.84
N GLY A 8 -14.33 5.53 -2.52
CA GLY A 8 -14.65 4.23 -1.91
C GLY A 8 -16.04 3.73 -2.33
N LYS A 9 -17.07 4.58 -2.23
CA LYS A 9 -18.42 4.24 -2.72
C LYS A 9 -18.47 3.97 -4.22
N PHE A 10 -17.84 4.84 -5.03
CA PHE A 10 -17.85 4.72 -6.48
C PHE A 10 -17.16 3.44 -6.95
N HIS A 11 -16.05 3.06 -6.32
CA HIS A 11 -15.32 1.84 -6.62
C HIS A 11 -15.92 0.62 -5.94
N GLY A 12 -16.79 0.75 -4.94
CA GLY A 12 -17.32 -0.37 -4.16
C GLY A 12 -16.26 -0.97 -3.22
N ILE A 13 -15.42 -0.12 -2.64
CA ILE A 13 -14.34 -0.50 -1.73
C ILE A 13 -14.67 0.11 -0.35
N PRO A 14 -14.72 -0.68 0.73
CA PRO A 14 -14.88 -0.15 2.09
C PRO A 14 -13.80 0.89 2.40
N TYR A 15 -14.22 1.98 3.05
CA TYR A 15 -13.30 3.07 3.42
C TYR A 15 -13.62 3.59 4.82
N LYS A 16 -12.60 3.57 5.68
CA LYS A 16 -12.53 4.27 6.98
C LYS A 16 -11.14 4.88 7.05
N PHE A 17 -11.03 6.15 7.43
CA PHE A 17 -9.72 6.76 7.62
C PHE A 17 -8.96 5.98 8.71
N ALA A 18 -7.64 5.84 8.55
CA ALA A 18 -6.83 5.06 9.46
C ALA A 18 -6.86 5.62 10.89
N ASN A 19 -6.87 4.70 11.86
CA ASN A 19 -6.77 5.04 13.27
C ASN A 19 -5.89 4.00 13.99
N PRO A 20 -4.65 4.34 14.40
CA PRO A 20 -3.96 5.62 14.14
C PRO A 20 -3.63 5.84 12.65
N ASP A 21 -3.30 7.07 12.26
CA ASP A 21 -2.68 7.33 10.95
C ASP A 21 -1.28 6.67 10.90
N PRO A 22 -0.91 5.91 9.85
CA PRO A 22 0.44 5.38 9.73
C PRO A 22 1.54 6.45 9.66
N ILE A 23 1.21 7.66 9.22
CA ILE A 23 2.17 8.77 9.18
C ILE A 23 1.93 9.62 10.42
N ASP A 24 2.93 9.66 11.30
CA ASP A 24 2.94 10.60 12.41
C ASP A 24 3.06 12.00 11.82
N GLN A 25 2.01 12.82 11.99
CA GLN A 25 1.95 14.18 11.48
C GLN A 25 1.19 15.03 12.49
N ASN A 26 1.69 16.23 12.74
CA ASN A 26 1.03 17.16 13.64
C ASN A 26 -0.24 17.71 12.99
N HIS A 27 -1.39 17.42 13.56
CA HIS A 27 -2.69 17.93 13.11
C HIS A 27 -3.30 18.94 14.08
N TYR A 28 -2.59 19.32 15.15
CA TYR A 28 -3.12 20.18 16.21
C TYR A 28 -2.17 21.32 16.63
N PRO A 29 -2.67 22.56 16.82
CA PRO A 29 -4.02 23.01 16.50
C PRO A 29 -4.25 23.03 14.98
N PHE A 30 -5.50 22.86 14.56
CA PHE A 30 -5.85 22.94 13.14
C PHE A 30 -5.42 24.30 12.57
N LEU A 31 -4.62 24.29 11.50
CA LEU A 31 -4.01 25.48 10.88
C LEU A 31 -3.05 26.28 11.79
N GLY A 32 -2.48 25.65 12.83
CA GLY A 32 -1.36 26.19 13.58
C GLY A 32 -0.07 26.27 12.76
N LEU A 33 0.96 26.94 13.30
CA LEU A 33 2.27 27.10 12.64
C LEU A 33 2.91 25.76 12.28
N ASP A 34 2.79 24.78 13.18
CA ASP A 34 3.37 23.44 13.01
C ASP A 34 2.34 22.44 12.44
N TYR A 35 1.19 22.91 11.95
CA TYR A 35 0.18 22.05 11.35
C TYR A 35 0.73 21.43 10.06
N GLY A 36 0.61 20.11 9.96
CA GLY A 36 1.17 19.34 8.86
C GLY A 36 2.66 19.03 8.98
N GLN A 37 3.30 19.42 10.09
CA GLN A 37 4.68 19.04 10.33
C GLN A 37 4.79 17.52 10.50
N VAL A 38 5.67 16.92 9.72
CA VAL A 38 5.98 15.48 9.76
C VAL A 38 7.33 15.34 10.49
N PRO A 39 7.39 14.59 11.61
CA PRO A 39 8.64 14.27 12.27
C PRO A 39 9.63 13.54 11.35
N THR A 40 10.90 13.57 11.73
CA THR A 40 11.96 12.80 11.06
C THR A 40 11.63 11.31 11.07
N ILE A 41 12.22 10.56 10.12
CA ILE A 41 11.93 9.13 9.97
C ILE A 41 12.21 8.29 11.23
N GLU A 42 13.18 8.71 12.05
CA GLU A 42 13.50 8.06 13.33
C GLU A 42 12.35 8.14 14.35
N HIS A 43 11.47 9.13 14.21
CA HIS A 43 10.28 9.32 15.04
C HIS A 43 9.00 8.78 14.39
N GLN A 44 9.08 8.27 13.15
CA GLN A 44 7.96 7.68 12.44
C GLN A 44 7.84 6.20 12.83
N THR A 45 6.92 5.89 13.75
CA THR A 45 6.82 4.53 14.29
C THR A 45 6.13 3.60 13.29
N TRP A 46 4.94 3.97 12.84
CA TRP A 46 4.04 3.10 12.10
C TRP A 46 4.45 2.91 10.65
N ILE A 47 4.71 4.00 9.93
CA ILE A 47 5.05 3.92 8.50
C ILE A 47 6.41 3.24 8.28
N SER A 48 7.42 3.48 9.12
CA SER A 48 8.74 2.84 8.98
C SER A 48 8.64 1.32 9.15
N TRP A 49 7.86 0.86 10.14
CA TRP A 49 7.57 -0.56 10.35
C TRP A 49 6.82 -1.16 9.16
N MET A 50 5.74 -0.52 8.72
CA MET A 50 4.92 -1.00 7.61
C MET A 50 5.68 -1.04 6.27
N VAL A 51 6.53 -0.06 5.99
CA VAL A 51 7.35 -0.05 4.75
C VAL A 51 8.37 -1.17 4.76
N ARG A 52 9.02 -1.44 5.91
CA ARG A 52 9.96 -2.57 6.03
C ARG A 52 9.26 -3.92 5.87
N LEU A 53 8.05 -4.08 6.43
CA LEU A 53 7.22 -5.26 6.16
C LEU A 53 6.83 -5.37 4.68
N ALA A 54 6.44 -4.27 4.03
CA ALA A 54 6.12 -4.28 2.60
C ALA A 54 7.34 -4.70 1.76
N ASN A 55 8.53 -4.23 2.09
CA ASN A 55 9.77 -4.64 1.45
C ASN A 55 10.11 -6.11 1.73
N ALA A 56 9.81 -6.62 2.94
CA ALA A 56 9.93 -8.03 3.24
C ALA A 56 8.99 -8.88 2.38
N ALA A 57 7.75 -8.42 2.18
CA ALA A 57 6.80 -9.06 1.27
C ALA A 57 7.28 -9.02 -0.19
N GLU A 58 7.86 -7.91 -0.64
CA GLU A 58 8.47 -7.78 -1.98
C GLU A 58 9.58 -8.80 -2.20
N LEU A 59 10.48 -8.97 -1.23
CA LEU A 59 11.54 -9.98 -1.30
C LEU A 59 11.00 -11.42 -1.38
N ASN A 60 9.77 -11.65 -0.92
CA ASN A 60 9.07 -12.94 -1.04
C ASN A 60 8.13 -13.01 -2.27
N GLY A 61 8.05 -11.96 -3.09
CA GLY A 61 7.12 -11.87 -4.22
C GLY A 61 5.64 -11.82 -3.80
N LYS A 62 5.34 -11.23 -2.63
CA LYS A 62 4.02 -11.17 -1.99
C LYS A 62 3.45 -9.75 -1.81
N SER A 63 3.98 -8.77 -2.54
CA SER A 63 3.61 -7.35 -2.39
C SER A 63 2.12 -7.09 -2.60
N MET A 64 1.49 -7.74 -3.58
CA MET A 64 0.07 -7.54 -3.86
C MET A 64 -0.81 -8.17 -2.76
N GLU A 65 -0.47 -9.36 -2.30
CA GLU A 65 -1.15 -10.04 -1.19
C GLU A 65 -1.01 -9.24 0.12
N PHE A 66 0.18 -8.68 0.38
CA PHE A 66 0.41 -7.80 1.52
C PHE A 66 -0.55 -6.62 1.51
N LEU A 67 -0.68 -5.93 0.39
CA LEU A 67 -1.60 -4.79 0.23
C LEU A 67 -3.07 -5.23 0.39
N LEU A 68 -3.45 -6.38 -0.16
CA LEU A 68 -4.81 -6.90 -0.08
C LEU A 68 -5.21 -7.27 1.36
N PHE A 69 -4.29 -7.81 2.16
CA PHE A 69 -4.58 -8.22 3.53
C PHE A 69 -4.41 -7.10 4.56
N THR A 70 -3.54 -6.12 4.32
CA THR A 70 -3.32 -5.01 5.26
C THR A 70 -4.12 -3.75 4.94
N GLY A 71 -4.41 -3.49 3.66
CA GLY A 71 -5.15 -2.31 3.22
C GLY A 71 -6.52 -2.16 3.88
N PRO A 72 -7.37 -3.19 3.94
CA PRO A 72 -8.68 -3.12 4.61
C PRO A 72 -8.61 -2.90 6.12
N LEU A 73 -7.54 -3.34 6.78
CA LEU A 73 -7.31 -3.10 8.20
C LEU A 73 -7.01 -1.62 8.44
N ILE A 74 -6.11 -1.05 7.64
CA ILE A 74 -5.63 0.34 7.80
C ILE A 74 -6.67 1.34 7.29
N TRP A 75 -7.20 1.15 6.08
CA TRP A 75 -8.01 2.13 5.35
C TRP A 75 -9.44 1.67 5.06
N GLY A 76 -9.81 0.45 5.44
CA GLY A 76 -11.12 -0.15 5.14
C GLY A 76 -12.06 -0.29 6.33
N GLY A 77 -11.56 -0.07 7.55
CA GLY A 77 -12.34 -0.17 8.79
C GLY A 77 -12.64 -1.59 9.24
N GLN A 78 -11.86 -2.57 8.78
CA GLN A 78 -11.93 -3.95 9.30
C GLN A 78 -11.23 -4.13 10.65
N SER A 79 -10.54 -3.10 11.13
CA SER A 79 -9.90 -3.07 12.44
C SER A 79 -10.27 -1.79 13.19
N GLU A 80 -10.39 -1.90 14.52
CA GLU A 80 -10.45 -0.73 15.41
C GLU A 80 -9.05 -0.23 15.80
N PHE A 81 -8.05 -1.12 15.81
CA PHE A 81 -6.63 -0.78 16.03
C PHE A 81 -5.77 -1.67 15.14
N TRP A 82 -5.58 -1.23 13.90
CA TRP A 82 -4.94 -2.02 12.85
C TRP A 82 -3.55 -2.58 13.19
N PRO A 83 -2.69 -1.95 14.02
CA PRO A 83 -1.38 -2.53 14.32
C PRO A 83 -1.46 -3.90 15.00
N ALA A 84 -2.51 -4.17 15.78
CA ALA A 84 -2.69 -5.46 16.44
C ALA A 84 -3.04 -6.60 15.47
N ASP A 85 -3.59 -6.29 14.30
CA ASP A 85 -4.07 -7.28 13.32
C ASP A 85 -3.05 -7.56 12.20
N ILE A 86 -2.00 -6.72 12.07
CA ILE A 86 -0.93 -6.91 11.08
C ILE A 86 -0.21 -8.26 11.23
N PRO A 87 0.12 -8.78 12.43
CA PRO A 87 0.76 -10.08 12.57
C PRO A 87 -0.06 -11.22 11.94
N GLU A 88 -1.37 -11.24 12.17
CA GLU A 88 -2.25 -12.25 11.57
C GLU A 88 -2.36 -12.07 10.05
N ALA A 89 -2.48 -10.83 9.58
CA ALA A 89 -2.50 -10.52 8.15
C ALA A 89 -1.20 -10.96 7.45
N TRP A 90 -0.05 -10.72 8.08
CA TRP A 90 1.26 -11.16 7.59
C TRP A 90 1.31 -12.67 7.38
N ASN A 91 0.89 -13.44 8.39
CA ASN A 91 0.98 -14.90 8.35
C ASN A 91 0.09 -15.53 7.25
N LYS A 92 -0.89 -14.78 6.69
CA LYS A 92 -1.70 -15.23 5.53
C LYS A 92 -0.92 -15.20 4.21
N LEU A 93 0.18 -14.46 4.10
CA LEU A 93 0.95 -14.30 2.85
C LEU A 93 1.66 -15.58 2.44
N LYS A 94 1.90 -16.50 3.38
CA LYS A 94 2.72 -17.72 3.19
C LYS A 94 4.12 -17.39 2.67
N THR A 95 4.78 -16.44 3.35
CA THR A 95 6.20 -16.10 3.19
C THR A 95 7.10 -17.18 3.80
N GLU A 96 8.41 -17.10 3.56
CA GLU A 96 9.38 -18.02 4.16
C GLU A 96 9.44 -17.90 5.70
N LEU A 97 9.30 -16.67 6.20
CA LEU A 97 9.32 -16.35 7.62
C LEU A 97 7.92 -15.96 8.11
N ASN A 98 7.55 -16.41 9.30
CA ASN A 98 6.37 -15.89 9.98
C ASN A 98 6.59 -14.43 10.45
N TYR A 99 5.57 -13.81 11.03
CA TYR A 99 5.65 -12.40 11.44
C TYR A 99 6.79 -12.12 12.43
N ASP A 100 6.89 -12.90 13.51
CA ASP A 100 7.89 -12.67 14.57
C ASP A 100 9.32 -12.90 14.05
N GLU A 101 9.51 -13.92 13.22
CA GLU A 101 10.77 -14.20 12.53
C GLU A 101 11.16 -13.07 11.57
N THR A 102 10.19 -12.52 10.84
CA THR A 102 10.39 -11.38 9.93
C THR A 102 10.80 -10.13 10.71
N ILE A 103 10.15 -9.86 11.85
CA ILE A 103 10.50 -8.73 12.70
C ILE A 103 11.91 -8.89 13.27
N ALA A 104 12.27 -10.10 13.72
CA ALA A 104 13.61 -10.39 14.18
C ALA A 104 14.66 -10.18 13.06
N ASP A 105 14.37 -10.59 11.83
CA ASP A 105 15.27 -10.38 10.69
C ASP A 105 15.39 -8.89 10.33
N ILE A 106 14.29 -8.14 10.35
CA ILE A 106 14.28 -6.68 10.14
C ILE A 106 15.13 -5.96 11.20
N GLN A 107 15.02 -6.34 12.46
CA GLN A 107 15.80 -5.72 13.54
C GLN A 107 17.29 -6.06 13.43
N LYS A 108 17.62 -7.29 13.00
CA LYS A 108 19.00 -7.74 12.85
C LYS A 108 19.67 -7.17 11.60
N ASN A 109 18.92 -7.03 10.51
CA ASN A 109 19.42 -6.68 9.18
C ASN A 109 18.56 -5.57 8.52
N PRO A 110 18.37 -4.39 9.14
CA PRO A 110 17.48 -3.35 8.61
C PRO A 110 17.89 -2.87 7.22
N GLU A 111 19.19 -2.81 6.93
CA GLU A 111 19.75 -2.36 5.66
C GLU A 111 19.30 -3.21 4.46
N LYS A 112 19.00 -4.50 4.68
CA LYS A 112 18.45 -5.40 3.66
C LYS A 112 17.13 -4.86 3.12
N TYR A 113 16.24 -4.42 4.00
CA TYR A 113 14.90 -3.94 3.67
C TYR A 113 14.91 -2.46 3.27
N ASP A 114 15.77 -1.66 3.90
CA ASP A 114 15.94 -0.26 3.56
C ASP A 114 16.54 -0.11 2.14
N ALA A 115 17.39 -1.04 1.70
CA ALA A 115 17.87 -1.08 0.31
C ALA A 115 16.73 -1.22 -0.70
N CYS A 116 15.74 -2.08 -0.43
CA CYS A 116 14.55 -2.22 -1.28
C CYS A 116 13.74 -0.93 -1.34
N TRP A 117 13.56 -0.25 -0.19
CA TRP A 117 12.93 1.05 -0.12
C TRP A 117 13.66 2.07 -1.00
N GLN A 118 14.96 2.25 -0.78
CA GLN A 118 15.76 3.24 -1.50
C GLN A 118 15.75 2.99 -3.01
N GLU A 119 15.82 1.73 -3.43
CA GLU A 119 15.75 1.37 -4.85
C GLU A 119 14.35 1.61 -5.45
N SER A 120 13.29 1.36 -4.69
CA SER A 120 11.93 1.75 -5.11
C SER A 120 11.81 3.26 -5.30
N GLN A 121 12.35 4.05 -4.36
CA GLN A 121 12.32 5.52 -4.44
C GLN A 121 13.08 6.04 -5.66
N LYS A 122 14.28 5.50 -5.95
CA LYS A 122 15.05 5.87 -7.16
C LYS A 122 14.26 5.56 -8.44
N ARG A 123 13.66 4.38 -8.54
CA ARG A 123 12.85 3.98 -9.70
C ARG A 123 11.63 4.89 -9.89
N GLN A 124 10.97 5.26 -8.79
CA GLN A 124 9.87 6.22 -8.84
C GLN A 124 10.35 7.60 -9.32
N MET A 125 11.40 8.16 -8.73
CA MET A 125 11.96 9.45 -9.17
C MET A 125 12.36 9.44 -10.66
N ALA A 126 13.01 8.37 -11.12
CA ALA A 126 13.38 8.21 -12.53
C ALA A 126 12.17 8.16 -13.48
N SER A 127 10.99 7.77 -12.99
CA SER A 127 9.75 7.80 -13.78
C SER A 127 9.11 9.19 -13.89
N GLY A 128 9.70 10.24 -13.29
CA GLY A 128 9.10 11.57 -13.22
C GLY A 128 8.02 11.70 -12.15
N HIS A 129 8.04 10.82 -11.14
CA HIS A 129 7.10 10.82 -10.02
C HIS A 129 7.26 12.04 -9.11
N GLY A 130 6.13 12.64 -8.71
CA GLY A 130 6.06 13.69 -7.67
C GLY A 130 5.17 13.35 -6.46
N GLY A 131 4.63 12.13 -6.37
CA GLY A 131 3.73 11.70 -5.29
C GLY A 131 2.94 10.42 -5.60
N VAL A 132 2.32 9.83 -4.58
CA VAL A 132 1.61 8.54 -4.69
C VAL A 132 0.09 8.70 -4.81
N PRO A 133 -0.61 7.72 -5.42
CA PRO A 133 -0.08 6.57 -6.15
C PRO A 133 0.45 6.96 -7.54
N ASN A 134 1.49 6.27 -7.99
CA ASN A 134 2.03 6.41 -9.34
C ASN A 134 2.32 5.02 -9.92
N MET A 135 1.82 4.79 -11.12
CA MET A 135 2.14 3.60 -11.89
C MET A 135 3.08 4.00 -13.03
N CYS A 136 3.98 3.12 -13.44
CA CYS A 136 4.90 3.40 -14.54
C CYS A 136 4.95 2.22 -15.50
N PHE A 137 4.91 2.49 -16.80
CA PHE A 137 5.08 1.49 -17.83
C PHE A 137 6.09 1.98 -18.88
N ARG A 138 7.22 1.27 -19.02
CA ARG A 138 8.31 1.63 -19.96
C ARG A 138 8.80 3.08 -19.82
N GLY A 139 8.83 3.60 -18.59
CA GLY A 139 9.23 4.98 -18.30
C GLY A 139 8.10 6.01 -18.42
N GLU A 140 6.91 5.62 -18.88
CA GLU A 140 5.72 6.48 -18.93
C GLU A 140 5.02 6.48 -17.56
N PRO A 141 4.90 7.63 -16.87
CA PRO A 141 4.17 7.73 -15.61
C PRO A 141 2.64 7.87 -15.81
N PHE A 142 1.89 7.22 -14.93
CA PHE A 142 0.43 7.28 -14.81
C PHE A 142 0.12 7.64 -13.36
N PHE A 143 0.12 8.95 -13.09
CA PHE A 143 -0.02 9.51 -11.75
C PHE A 143 -1.49 9.62 -11.34
N GLY A 144 -1.81 9.16 -10.14
CA GLY A 144 -3.16 9.13 -9.59
C GLY A 144 -3.90 7.82 -9.90
N GLN A 145 -4.76 7.40 -8.95
CA GLN A 145 -5.55 6.17 -9.11
C GLN A 145 -6.52 6.25 -10.30
N ASP A 146 -6.95 7.45 -10.66
CA ASP A 146 -7.86 7.76 -11.77
C ASP A 146 -7.20 7.59 -13.15
N ARG A 147 -5.89 7.31 -13.22
CA ARG A 147 -5.17 6.95 -14.45
C ARG A 147 -5.06 5.46 -14.71
N PHE A 148 -5.63 4.61 -13.85
CA PHE A 148 -5.57 3.16 -14.03
C PHE A 148 -6.16 2.71 -15.37
N ASP A 149 -7.32 3.25 -15.78
CA ASP A 149 -7.95 2.89 -17.06
C ASP A 149 -7.10 3.30 -18.27
N VAL A 150 -6.39 4.43 -18.16
CA VAL A 150 -5.46 4.90 -19.21
C VAL A 150 -4.22 4.01 -19.28
N LEU A 151 -3.67 3.62 -18.13
CA LEU A 151 -2.60 2.63 -18.06
C LEU A 151 -3.05 1.30 -18.68
N PHE A 152 -4.23 0.81 -18.31
CA PHE A 152 -4.78 -0.45 -18.82
C PHE A 152 -4.95 -0.41 -20.34
N TRP A 153 -5.49 0.69 -20.89
CA TRP A 153 -5.53 0.92 -22.33
C TRP A 153 -4.13 0.87 -22.97
N ARG A 154 -3.14 1.53 -22.37
CA ARG A 154 -1.75 1.52 -22.86
C ARG A 154 -1.13 0.13 -22.84
N LEU A 155 -1.37 -0.64 -21.79
CA LEU A 155 -0.89 -2.01 -21.66
C LEU A 155 -1.51 -2.91 -22.74
N ARG A 156 -2.80 -2.75 -23.05
CA ARG A 156 -3.47 -3.49 -24.13
C ARG A 156 -2.89 -3.18 -25.51
N GLN A 157 -2.55 -1.92 -25.79
CA GLN A 157 -1.83 -1.58 -27.02
C GLN A 157 -0.46 -2.27 -27.13
N ASN A 158 0.11 -2.69 -26.00
CA ASN A 158 1.41 -3.33 -25.90
C ASN A 158 1.32 -4.84 -25.62
N GLY A 159 0.18 -5.47 -25.91
CA GLY A 159 0.01 -6.92 -25.89
C GLY A 159 -0.48 -7.50 -24.57
N LEU A 160 -0.98 -6.70 -23.62
CA LEU A 160 -1.66 -7.24 -22.45
C LEU A 160 -2.90 -8.04 -22.86
N THR A 161 -2.93 -9.31 -22.48
CA THR A 161 -4.06 -10.22 -22.66
C THR A 161 -4.76 -10.50 -21.33
N MET A 162 -6.01 -10.95 -21.42
CA MET A 162 -6.73 -11.48 -20.26
C MET A 162 -6.22 -12.89 -19.95
N ARG A 163 -6.20 -13.25 -18.67
CA ARG A 163 -6.00 -14.64 -18.25
C ARG A 163 -7.33 -15.38 -18.32
N ASP A 164 -7.27 -16.67 -18.67
CA ASP A 164 -8.44 -17.54 -18.67
C ASP A 164 -8.87 -17.90 -17.24
N GLU A 165 -7.90 -18.03 -16.34
CA GLU A 165 -8.12 -18.31 -14.92
C GLU A 165 -7.63 -17.16 -14.03
N PRO A 166 -8.43 -16.75 -13.04
CA PRO A 166 -8.09 -15.65 -12.16
C PRO A 166 -7.17 -16.14 -11.02
N ILE A 167 -6.18 -15.33 -10.61
CA ILE A 167 -5.20 -15.72 -9.59
C ILE A 167 -5.70 -15.26 -8.22
N TRP A 168 -6.08 -16.18 -7.34
CA TRP A 168 -6.43 -15.84 -5.96
C TRP A 168 -5.19 -15.31 -5.20
N PRO A 169 -5.31 -14.28 -4.33
CA PRO A 169 -6.51 -13.53 -3.93
C PRO A 169 -6.84 -12.32 -4.82
N HIS A 170 -6.17 -12.13 -5.96
CA HIS A 170 -6.29 -10.96 -6.87
C HIS A 170 -7.58 -10.90 -7.70
N VAL A 171 -8.65 -11.52 -7.20
CA VAL A 171 -9.92 -11.76 -7.91
C VAL A 171 -11.11 -11.07 -7.24
N THR A 172 -10.86 -10.30 -6.19
CA THR A 172 -11.88 -9.58 -5.44
C THR A 172 -12.62 -8.63 -6.37
N LYS A 173 -13.89 -8.93 -6.61
CA LYS A 173 -14.80 -8.05 -7.33
C LYS A 173 -15.25 -6.95 -6.37
N PRO A 174 -15.17 -5.67 -6.73
CA PRO A 174 -15.64 -4.62 -5.85
C PRO A 174 -17.15 -4.72 -5.60
N ILE A 175 -17.62 -4.26 -4.42
CA ILE A 175 -19.02 -4.35 -3.95
C ILE A 175 -20.03 -3.74 -4.94
N ARG A 176 -19.58 -2.85 -5.83
CA ARG A 176 -20.43 -2.25 -6.88
C ARG A 176 -20.81 -3.23 -8.00
N TRP A 177 -20.20 -4.42 -8.06
CA TRP A 177 -20.53 -5.45 -9.04
C TRP A 177 -21.51 -6.47 -8.44
N PRO A 178 -22.39 -7.11 -9.24
CA PRO A 178 -23.39 -8.04 -8.74
C PRO A 178 -22.86 -9.19 -7.88
N ASP A 179 -21.60 -9.62 -8.11
CA ASP A 179 -20.90 -10.66 -7.34
C ASP A 179 -19.75 -10.08 -6.49
N GLY A 180 -19.81 -8.80 -6.15
CA GLY A 180 -18.80 -8.15 -5.32
C GLY A 180 -18.73 -8.76 -3.92
N ILE A 181 -17.53 -8.95 -3.38
CA ILE A 181 -17.29 -9.47 -2.02
C ILE A 181 -16.75 -8.36 -1.14
#